data_AF-A0A914A7T1-F1
#
_entry.id   AF-A0A914A7T1-F1
#
_cell.length_a   1.000
_cell.length_b   1.000
_cell.length_c   1.000
_cell.angle_alpha   90.00
_cell.angle_beta   90.00
_cell.angle_gamma   90.00
#
_symmetry.space_group_name_H-M   'P 1'
#
loop_
_entity.id
_entity.type
_entity.pdbx_description
1 polymer ?
#
loop_
_entity_poly.entity_id
_entity_poly.type
_entity_poly.pdbx_seq_one_letter_code
_entity_poly.pdbx_strand_id
1 'polypeptide(L)'
;MNVTCDTDNGMRQSQRQHPDFGDQTTEILSVFLNDQFKRDSIRGAPKLDGHVGSLSPEQIEQCREVASYLRKIWDTVNQDLDVRFKRFIDSVTPDEPMKAIIAVAKEAFDESGINWGRIITLFYFAYKICVKVLKYLPDVPSWVNQLIKEIVTLLVTKAADWIINQGGWAIPSVSTVDVFNISYGDHIQVVLLHLIVANCCGA
;
A
#
# COMPACT_ATOMS: atom_id res chain seq x y z
N MET A 1 -23.58 12.81 17.36
CA MET A 1 -22.66 11.68 17.65
C MET A 1 -23.23 10.43 17.01
N ASN A 2 -22.65 9.97 15.89
CA ASN A 2 -22.55 8.56 15.46
C ASN A 2 -22.04 8.55 14.02
N VAL A 3 -20.79 8.11 13.82
CA VAL A 3 -20.17 7.90 12.48
C VAL A 3 -19.51 6.51 12.43
N THR A 4 -20.00 5.52 13.18
CA THR A 4 -19.33 4.21 13.31
C THR A 4 -20.08 3.02 12.70
N CYS A 5 -21.21 3.22 12.00
CA CYS A 5 -22.01 2.11 11.48
C CYS A 5 -21.68 1.66 10.04
N ASP A 6 -21.17 2.55 9.19
CA ASP A 6 -21.01 2.23 7.75
C ASP A 6 -19.73 1.45 7.46
N THR A 7 -18.65 1.72 8.19
CA THR A 7 -17.34 1.07 7.97
C THR A 7 -17.33 -0.40 8.39
N ASP A 8 -18.04 -0.73 9.47
CA ASP A 8 -18.08 -2.09 10.02
C ASP A 8 -18.93 -3.05 9.15
N ASN A 9 -19.94 -2.51 8.46
CA ASN A 9 -20.78 -3.29 7.55
C ASN A 9 -20.06 -3.59 6.22
N GLY A 10 -19.26 -2.64 5.70
CA GLY A 10 -18.41 -2.85 4.52
C GLY A 10 -17.33 -3.91 4.74
N MET A 11 -16.61 -3.85 5.87
CA MET A 11 -15.62 -4.87 6.24
C MET A 11 -16.21 -6.27 6.28
N ARG A 12 -17.40 -6.42 6.89
CA ARG A 12 -18.09 -7.70 7.04
C ARG A 12 -18.62 -8.27 5.73
N GLN A 13 -18.90 -7.45 4.71
CA GLN A 13 -19.36 -7.94 3.41
C GLN A 13 -18.20 -8.42 2.53
N SER A 14 -17.12 -7.65 2.41
CA SER A 14 -15.96 -8.04 1.60
C SER A 14 -15.22 -9.25 2.17
N GLN A 15 -15.08 -9.35 3.50
CA GLN A 15 -14.50 -10.54 4.16
C GLN A 15 -15.34 -11.82 3.98
N ARG A 16 -16.66 -11.70 3.78
CA ARG A 16 -17.53 -12.87 3.55
C ARG A 16 -17.44 -13.40 2.14
N GLN A 17 -17.13 -12.55 1.16
CA GLN A 17 -17.05 -12.96 -0.24
C GLN A 17 -15.65 -13.45 -0.62
N HIS A 18 -14.60 -12.87 -0.03
CA HIS A 18 -13.21 -13.23 -0.30
C HIS A 18 -12.40 -13.32 1.01
N PRO A 19 -12.53 -14.44 1.74
CA PRO A 19 -11.97 -14.57 3.09
C PRO A 19 -10.44 -14.53 3.11
N ASP A 20 -9.79 -14.85 2.00
CA ASP A 20 -8.34 -14.88 1.83
C ASP A 20 -7.73 -13.56 1.35
N PHE A 21 -8.52 -12.62 0.81
CA PHE A 21 -8.00 -11.38 0.23
C PHE A 21 -7.19 -10.53 1.25
N GLY A 22 -7.69 -10.44 2.49
CA GLY A 22 -6.99 -9.71 3.56
C GLY A 22 -5.66 -10.37 3.93
N ASP A 23 -5.63 -11.70 3.99
CA ASP A 23 -4.43 -12.47 4.31
C ASP A 23 -3.41 -12.40 3.16
N GLN A 24 -3.86 -12.51 1.91
CA GLN A 24 -3.04 -12.31 0.71
C GLN A 24 -2.40 -10.92 0.71
N THR A 25 -3.21 -9.87 0.94
CA THR A 25 -2.74 -8.49 0.99
C THR A 25 -1.71 -8.30 2.10
N THR A 26 -1.94 -8.94 3.26
CA THR A 26 -1.00 -8.90 4.39
C THR A 26 0.33 -9.56 4.04
N GLU A 27 0.32 -10.75 3.42
CA GLU A 27 1.54 -11.44 2.97
C GLU A 27 2.29 -10.60 1.93
N ILE A 28 1.59 -10.14 0.88
CA ILE A 28 2.19 -9.32 -0.20
C ILE A 28 2.87 -8.08 0.36
N LEU A 29 2.17 -7.31 1.20
CA LEU A 29 2.71 -6.08 1.77
C LEU A 29 3.89 -6.35 2.72
N SER A 30 3.79 -7.40 3.55
CA SER A 30 4.87 -7.77 4.47
C SER A 30 6.14 -8.19 3.73
N VAL A 31 5.99 -9.02 2.68
CA VAL A 31 7.11 -9.43 1.83
C VAL A 31 7.71 -8.24 1.10
N PHE A 32 6.87 -7.39 0.51
CA PHE A 32 7.33 -6.18 -0.16
C PHE A 32 8.16 -5.28 0.77
N LEU A 33 7.63 -4.96 1.96
CA LEU A 33 8.34 -4.10 2.92
C LEU A 33 9.66 -4.72 3.40
N ASN A 34 9.67 -6.02 3.73
CA ASN A 34 10.89 -6.74 4.08
C ASN A 34 11.96 -6.65 2.99
N ASP A 35 11.56 -6.86 1.74
CA ASP A 35 12.47 -6.78 0.59
C ASP A 35 13.05 -5.38 0.41
N GLN A 36 12.23 -4.34 0.54
CA GLN A 36 12.67 -2.95 0.44
C GLN A 36 13.61 -2.57 1.59
N PHE A 37 13.31 -2.97 2.83
CA PHE A 37 14.19 -2.74 3.97
C PHE A 37 15.56 -3.40 3.80
N LYS A 38 15.58 -4.65 3.30
CA LYS A 38 16.83 -5.37 3.02
C LYS A 38 17.62 -4.71 1.90
N ARG A 39 16.97 -4.37 0.79
CA ARG A 39 17.61 -3.73 -0.38
C ARG A 39 18.28 -2.42 0.01
N ASP A 40 17.55 -1.57 0.72
CA ASP A 40 18.03 -0.23 1.09
C ASP A 40 18.86 -0.24 2.38
N SER A 41 19.18 -1.43 2.90
CA SER A 41 20.01 -1.63 4.10
C SER A 41 19.53 -0.79 5.29
N ILE A 42 18.22 -0.75 5.50
CA ILE A 42 17.58 0.08 6.51
C ILE A 42 17.88 -0.48 7.90
N ARG A 43 18.74 0.21 8.66
CA ARG A 43 19.08 -0.17 10.03
C ARG A 43 17.88 -0.03 10.96
N GLY A 44 17.68 -1.03 11.82
CA GLY A 44 16.58 -1.06 12.79
C GLY A 44 15.22 -1.42 12.20
N ALA A 45 15.14 -1.75 10.90
CA ALA A 45 13.91 -2.22 10.30
C ALA A 45 13.43 -3.52 10.96
N PRO A 46 12.13 -3.63 11.32
CA PRO A 46 11.58 -4.86 11.86
C PRO A 46 11.59 -5.95 10.79
N LYS A 47 11.78 -7.20 11.24
CA LYS A 47 11.43 -8.35 10.41
C LYS A 47 9.92 -8.54 10.54
N LEU A 48 9.22 -8.42 9.42
CA LEU A 48 7.77 -8.58 9.37
C LEU A 48 7.47 -10.05 9.10
N ASP A 49 6.75 -10.68 10.02
CA ASP A 49 6.18 -12.00 9.79
C ASP A 49 4.83 -11.79 9.10
N GLY A 50 4.69 -12.32 7.89
CA GLY A 50 3.40 -12.35 7.22
C GLY A 50 2.38 -13.09 8.09
N HIS A 51 1.15 -12.60 8.17
CA HIS A 51 0.12 -13.25 8.98
C HIS A 51 -0.44 -14.45 8.20
N VAL A 52 0.28 -15.57 8.27
CA VAL A 52 -0.08 -16.83 7.62
C VAL A 52 -1.01 -17.62 8.54
N GLY A 53 -2.26 -17.20 8.66
CA GLY A 53 -3.30 -17.95 9.38
C GLY A 53 -4.09 -18.90 8.48
N SER A 54 -4.35 -18.47 7.24
CA SER A 54 -5.37 -19.12 6.39
C SER A 54 -4.91 -19.47 4.97
N LEU A 55 -3.71 -19.02 4.54
CA LEU A 55 -3.23 -19.24 3.17
C LEU A 55 -2.56 -20.61 3.00
N SER A 56 -2.81 -21.26 1.87
CA SER A 56 -2.10 -22.47 1.46
C SER A 56 -0.65 -22.16 1.05
N PRO A 57 0.25 -23.16 1.04
CA PRO A 57 1.63 -22.96 0.56
C PRO A 57 1.72 -22.39 -0.86
N GLU A 58 0.80 -22.78 -1.74
CA GLU A 58 0.73 -22.28 -3.12
C GLU A 58 0.33 -20.80 -3.15
N GLN A 59 -0.67 -20.40 -2.35
CA GLN A 59 -1.10 -19.01 -2.26
C GLN A 59 0.00 -18.11 -1.68
N ILE A 60 0.77 -18.61 -0.71
CA ILE A 60 1.93 -17.90 -0.16
C ILE A 60 2.97 -17.66 -1.26
N GLU A 61 3.28 -18.68 -2.07
CA GLU A 61 4.25 -18.53 -3.15
C GLU A 61 3.77 -17.52 -4.21
N GLN A 62 2.50 -17.58 -4.60
CA GLN A 62 1.90 -16.57 -5.49
C GLN A 62 2.01 -15.16 -4.90
N CYS A 63 1.73 -14.98 -3.60
CA CYS A 63 1.90 -13.68 -2.92
C CYS A 63 3.35 -13.20 -2.96
N ARG A 64 4.32 -14.10 -2.81
CA ARG A 64 5.76 -13.78 -2.92
C ARG A 64 6.14 -13.36 -4.34
N GLU A 65 5.60 -14.04 -5.35
CA GLU A 65 5.81 -13.66 -6.76
C GLU A 65 5.26 -12.27 -7.04
N VAL A 66 4.05 -11.95 -6.55
CA VAL A 66 3.43 -10.62 -6.65
C VAL A 66 4.32 -9.57 -6.00
N ALA A 67 4.74 -9.78 -4.75
CA ALA A 67 5.60 -8.84 -4.04
C ALA A 67 6.95 -8.61 -4.77
N SER A 68 7.55 -9.69 -5.29
CA SER A 68 8.78 -9.63 -6.09
C SER A 68 8.58 -8.85 -7.39
N TYR A 69 7.44 -9.04 -8.05
CA TYR A 69 7.11 -8.32 -9.27
C TYR A 69 6.87 -6.82 -9.01
N LEU A 70 6.13 -6.48 -7.96
CA LEU A 70 5.96 -5.09 -7.50
C LEU A 70 7.31 -4.41 -7.20
N ARG A 71 8.24 -5.15 -6.59
CA ARG A 71 9.61 -4.67 -6.34
C ARG A 71 10.36 -4.39 -7.64
N LYS A 72 10.27 -5.27 -8.65
CA LYS A 72 10.95 -5.07 -9.96
C LYS A 72 10.40 -3.86 -10.72
N ILE A 73 9.07 -3.67 -10.71
CA ILE A 73 8.46 -2.45 -11.26
C ILE A 73 9.06 -1.25 -10.53
N TRP A 74 9.04 -1.32 -9.20
CA TRP A 74 9.57 -0.25 -8.38
C TRP A 74 11.04 0.07 -8.73
N ASP A 75 11.92 -0.93 -8.86
CA ASP A 75 13.32 -0.76 -9.25
C ASP A 75 13.48 0.02 -10.57
N THR A 76 12.51 -0.09 -11.47
CA THR A 76 12.50 0.57 -12.79
C THR A 76 11.99 2.02 -12.72
N VAL A 77 11.06 2.32 -11.80
CA VAL A 77 10.36 3.63 -11.73
C VAL A 77 10.93 4.55 -10.63
N ASN A 78 11.77 4.03 -9.73
CA ASN A 78 12.19 4.64 -8.46
C ASN A 78 12.77 6.06 -8.56
N GLN A 79 13.61 6.36 -9.56
CA GLN A 79 14.36 7.64 -9.57
C GLN A 79 13.45 8.87 -9.72
N ASP A 80 12.44 8.79 -10.57
CA ASP A 80 11.54 9.93 -10.80
C ASP A 80 10.50 10.07 -9.69
N LEU A 81 10.07 8.96 -9.08
CA LEU A 81 9.09 8.97 -8.00
C LEU A 81 9.70 9.47 -6.69
N ASP A 82 10.93 9.07 -6.37
CA ASP A 82 11.64 9.58 -5.19
C ASP A 82 11.69 11.13 -5.21
N VAL A 83 11.97 11.74 -6.37
CA VAL A 83 11.98 13.20 -6.52
C VAL A 83 10.59 13.80 -6.36
N ARG A 84 9.57 13.21 -6.99
CA ARG A 84 8.19 13.72 -6.98
C ARG A 84 7.54 13.62 -5.59
N PHE A 85 7.76 12.52 -4.89
CA PHE A 85 7.18 12.28 -3.56
C PHE A 85 8.00 12.90 -2.44
N LYS A 86 9.26 13.31 -2.68
CA LYS A 86 10.15 13.86 -1.64
C LYS A 86 9.49 14.96 -0.82
N ARG A 87 8.93 15.99 -1.47
CA ARG A 87 8.30 17.12 -0.75
C ARG A 87 7.13 16.68 0.12
N PHE A 88 6.33 15.74 -0.38
CA PHE A 88 5.18 15.21 0.34
C PHE A 88 5.59 14.32 1.52
N ILE A 89 6.57 13.43 1.32
CA ILE A 89 7.13 12.61 2.40
C ILE A 89 7.78 13.50 3.46
N ASP A 90 8.49 14.54 3.04
CA ASP A 90 9.14 15.49 3.94
C ASP A 90 8.11 16.30 4.76
N SER A 91 6.94 16.63 4.18
CA SER A 91 5.87 17.37 4.87
C SER A 91 5.09 16.55 5.90
N VAL A 92 5.14 15.21 5.87
CA VAL A 92 4.53 14.37 6.91
C VAL A 92 5.22 14.62 8.24
N THR A 93 4.52 15.19 9.21
CA THR A 93 5.09 15.45 10.53
C THR A 93 5.27 14.14 11.32
N PRO A 94 6.29 14.05 12.19
CA PRO A 94 6.51 12.88 13.03
C PRO A 94 5.39 12.60 14.04
N ASP A 95 4.55 13.60 14.29
CA ASP A 95 3.55 13.55 15.37
C ASP A 95 2.42 12.56 15.07
N GLU A 96 2.04 12.39 13.78
CA GLU A 96 0.91 11.52 13.39
C GLU A 96 1.11 10.82 12.01
N PRO A 97 2.20 10.05 11.81
CA PRO A 97 2.54 9.44 10.52
C PRO A 97 1.46 8.47 10.01
N MET A 98 0.70 7.83 10.91
CA MET A 98 -0.41 6.96 10.54
C MET A 98 -1.56 7.73 9.89
N LYS A 99 -1.89 8.93 10.41
CA LYS A 99 -2.97 9.75 9.86
C LYS A 99 -2.65 10.22 8.45
N ALA A 100 -1.38 10.56 8.19
CA ALA A 100 -0.94 10.93 6.84
C ALA A 100 -1.15 9.80 5.83
N ILE A 101 -0.85 8.55 6.18
CA ILE A 101 -1.07 7.39 5.31
C ILE A 101 -2.54 7.13 5.08
N ILE A 102 -3.36 7.21 6.13
CA ILE A 102 -4.82 7.02 6.01
C ILE A 102 -5.43 8.12 5.12
N ALA A 103 -4.98 9.37 5.25
CA ALA A 103 -5.43 10.47 4.40
C ALA A 103 -5.08 10.23 2.93
N VAL A 104 -3.85 9.80 2.64
CA VAL A 104 -3.40 9.43 1.29
C VAL A 104 -4.25 8.31 0.71
N ALA A 105 -4.52 7.27 1.49
CA ALA A 105 -5.28 6.13 1.02
C ALA A 105 -6.75 6.48 0.73
N LYS A 106 -7.38 7.31 1.57
CA LYS A 106 -8.75 7.79 1.34
C LYS A 106 -8.84 8.57 0.04
N GLU A 107 -7.94 9.54 -0.14
CA GLU A 107 -7.87 10.34 -1.37
C GLU A 107 -7.61 9.48 -2.62
N ALA A 108 -6.68 8.51 -2.50
CA ALA A 108 -6.37 7.60 -3.59
C ALA A 108 -7.55 6.73 -4.02
N PHE A 109 -8.57 6.52 -3.18
CA PHE A 109 -9.69 5.63 -3.48
C PHE A 109 -11.05 6.31 -3.61
N ASP A 110 -11.19 7.60 -3.28
CA ASP A 110 -12.50 8.27 -3.26
C ASP A 110 -12.86 9.02 -4.57
N GLU A 111 -11.98 9.80 -5.21
CA GLU A 111 -12.43 10.76 -6.26
C GLU A 111 -12.36 10.29 -7.74
N SER A 112 -11.36 9.47 -8.12
CA SER A 112 -11.12 9.16 -9.56
C SER A 112 -11.15 7.67 -9.90
N GLY A 113 -11.68 6.84 -9.00
CA GLY A 113 -11.70 5.39 -9.15
C GLY A 113 -10.35 4.71 -8.85
N ILE A 114 -10.41 3.39 -8.69
CA ILE A 114 -9.29 2.56 -8.27
C ILE A 114 -8.54 2.05 -9.50
N ASN A 115 -7.21 2.07 -9.42
CA ASN A 115 -6.34 1.44 -10.41
C ASN A 115 -5.05 0.92 -9.74
N TRP A 116 -4.32 0.07 -10.46
CA TRP A 116 -3.08 -0.53 -9.96
C TRP A 116 -2.00 0.50 -9.61
N GLY A 117 -1.89 1.61 -10.38
CA GLY A 117 -0.94 2.67 -10.09
C GLY A 117 -1.14 3.32 -8.72
N ARG A 118 -2.39 3.54 -8.31
CA ARG A 118 -2.75 4.08 -6.99
C ARG A 118 -2.43 3.11 -5.85
N ILE A 119 -2.71 1.83 -6.04
CA ILE A 119 -2.39 0.76 -5.06
C ILE A 119 -0.88 0.65 -4.86
N ILE A 120 -0.10 0.64 -5.95
CA ILE A 120 1.37 0.58 -5.89
C ILE A 120 1.94 1.83 -5.22
N THR A 121 1.39 3.00 -5.55
CA THR A 121 1.79 4.27 -4.92
C THR A 121 1.56 4.25 -3.40
N LEU A 122 0.43 3.68 -2.94
CA LEU A 122 0.16 3.54 -1.51
C LEU A 122 1.20 2.65 -0.82
N PHE A 123 1.56 1.50 -1.39
CA PHE A 123 2.58 0.61 -0.82
C PHE A 123 3.95 1.27 -0.74
N TYR A 124 4.32 2.01 -1.78
CA TYR A 124 5.56 2.77 -1.79
C TYR A 124 5.56 3.89 -0.75
N PHE A 125 4.47 4.65 -0.65
CA PHE A 125 4.34 5.70 0.35
C PHE A 125 4.45 5.13 1.77
N ALA A 126 3.77 4.01 2.04
CA ALA A 126 3.88 3.28 3.29
C ALA A 126 5.34 2.91 3.63
N TYR A 127 6.08 2.36 2.66
CA TYR A 127 7.51 2.08 2.82
C TYR A 127 8.32 3.32 3.20
N LYS A 128 8.15 4.44 2.49
CA LYS A 128 8.92 5.66 2.78
C LYS A 128 8.59 6.25 4.15
N ILE A 129 7.33 6.17 4.58
CA ILE A 129 6.97 6.57 5.95
C ILE A 129 7.60 5.63 6.97
N CYS A 130 7.61 4.30 6.77
CA CYS A 130 8.34 3.38 7.64
C CYS A 130 9.79 3.81 7.83
N VAL A 131 10.50 4.11 6.73
CA VAL A 131 11.90 4.59 6.78
C VAL A 131 12.04 5.91 7.53
N LYS A 132 11.08 6.83 7.39
CA LYS A 132 11.07 8.11 8.08
C LYS A 132 10.87 7.93 9.59
N VAL A 133 9.89 7.14 10.01
CA VAL A 133 9.53 6.98 11.43
C VAL A 133 10.49 6.06 12.20
N LEU A 134 11.16 5.15 11.50
CA LEU A 134 12.22 4.29 12.03
C LEU A 134 13.32 5.06 12.78
N LYS A 135 13.52 6.34 12.44
CA LYS A 135 14.53 7.22 13.05
C LYS A 135 14.12 7.81 14.40
N TYR A 136 12.83 7.82 14.72
CA TYR A 136 12.29 8.62 15.82
C TYR A 136 11.32 7.85 16.74
N LEU A 137 10.76 6.72 16.30
CA LEU A 137 9.85 5.91 17.13
C LEU A 137 10.61 4.86 17.96
N PRO A 138 10.26 4.69 19.25
CA PRO A 138 10.90 3.71 20.12
C PRO A 138 10.46 2.26 19.88
N ASP A 139 9.20 2.03 19.46
CA ASP A 139 8.65 0.70 19.15
C ASP A 139 8.20 0.61 17.70
N VAL A 140 9.17 0.46 16.81
CA VAL A 140 8.92 0.40 15.37
C VAL A 140 8.23 -0.89 14.92
N PRO A 141 8.58 -2.09 15.42
CA PRO A 141 7.89 -3.32 15.01
C PRO A 141 6.38 -3.27 15.23
N SER A 142 5.93 -2.81 16.40
CA SER A 142 4.50 -2.68 16.70
C SER A 142 3.83 -1.68 15.76
N TRP A 143 4.47 -0.53 15.53
CA TRP A 143 3.95 0.51 14.64
C TRP A 143 3.82 0.04 13.18
N VAL A 144 4.83 -0.66 12.64
CA VAL A 144 4.77 -1.17 11.25
C VAL A 144 3.71 -2.26 11.11
N ASN A 145 3.52 -3.12 12.12
CA ASN A 145 2.42 -4.08 12.12
C ASN A 145 1.05 -3.40 12.15
N GLN A 146 0.90 -2.31 12.91
CA GLN A 146 -0.32 -1.51 12.89
C GLN A 146 -0.55 -0.88 11.51
N LEU A 147 0.50 -0.35 10.87
CA LEU A 147 0.42 0.22 9.54
C LEU A 147 -0.10 -0.79 8.50
N ILE A 148 0.45 -2.00 8.52
CA ILE A 148 0.01 -3.08 7.63
C ILE A 148 -1.48 -3.36 7.82
N LYS A 149 -1.95 -3.44 9.07
CA LYS A 149 -3.37 -3.65 9.40
C LYS A 149 -4.27 -2.53 8.87
N GLU A 150 -3.85 -1.28 8.99
CA GLU A 150 -4.61 -0.13 8.46
C GLU A 150 -4.70 -0.17 6.94
N ILE A 151 -3.58 -0.42 6.24
CA ILE A 151 -3.57 -0.52 4.76
C ILE A 151 -4.41 -1.69 4.29
N VAL A 152 -4.31 -2.85 4.93
CA VAL A 152 -5.12 -4.04 4.61
C VAL A 152 -6.60 -3.73 4.81
N THR A 153 -6.96 -3.10 5.94
CA THR A 153 -8.35 -2.65 6.19
C THR A 153 -8.85 -1.73 5.09
N LEU A 154 -8.05 -0.74 4.67
CA LEU A 154 -8.40 0.17 3.58
C LEU A 154 -8.61 -0.56 2.25
N LEU A 155 -7.70 -1.47 1.89
CA LEU A 155 -7.82 -2.24 0.66
C LEU A 155 -9.02 -3.19 0.69
N VAL A 156 -9.26 -3.88 1.80
CA VAL A 156 -10.42 -4.75 1.99
C VAL A 156 -11.72 -3.95 1.83
N THR A 157 -11.80 -2.76 2.41
CA THR A 157 -13.03 -1.96 2.44
C THR A 157 -13.30 -1.16 1.18
N LYS A 158 -12.25 -0.71 0.48
CA LYS A 158 -12.38 0.21 -0.64
C LYS A 158 -12.02 -0.42 -1.99
N ALA A 159 -11.05 -1.33 -2.01
CA ALA A 159 -10.42 -1.79 -3.25
C ALA A 159 -10.63 -3.27 -3.58
N ALA A 160 -11.09 -4.09 -2.62
CA ALA A 160 -11.22 -5.53 -2.79
C ALA A 160 -12.03 -5.89 -4.02
N ASP A 161 -13.28 -5.41 -4.12
CA ASP A 161 -14.17 -5.72 -5.24
C ASP A 161 -13.54 -5.37 -6.59
N TRP A 162 -12.86 -4.23 -6.68
CA TRP A 162 -12.17 -3.83 -7.90
C TRP A 162 -11.01 -4.78 -8.23
N ILE A 163 -10.12 -5.06 -7.27
CA ILE A 163 -8.95 -5.95 -7.45
C ILE A 163 -9.41 -7.36 -7.85
N ILE A 164 -10.42 -7.88 -7.19
CA ILE A 164 -11.00 -9.20 -7.48
C ILE A 164 -11.59 -9.24 -8.89
N ASN A 165 -12.31 -8.19 -9.30
CA ASN A 165 -12.81 -8.07 -10.67
C ASN A 165 -11.70 -7.98 -11.72
N GLN A 166 -10.47 -7.59 -11.35
CA GLN A 166 -9.29 -7.67 -12.21
C GLN A 166 -8.62 -9.06 -12.24
N GLY A 167 -9.16 -10.06 -11.53
CA GLY A 167 -8.57 -11.40 -11.38
C GLY A 167 -7.83 -11.61 -10.05
N GLY A 168 -8.00 -10.70 -9.08
CA GLY A 168 -7.34 -10.76 -7.78
C GLY A 168 -5.88 -10.30 -7.84
N TRP A 169 -5.06 -10.82 -6.93
CA TRP A 169 -3.63 -10.52 -6.90
C TRP A 169 -2.80 -11.35 -7.89
N ALA A 170 -3.39 -12.32 -8.60
CA ALA A 170 -2.67 -13.16 -9.54
C ALA A 170 -2.01 -12.32 -10.64
N ILE A 171 -0.71 -12.53 -10.89
CA ILE A 171 -0.01 -11.86 -12.00
C ILE A 171 -0.48 -12.53 -13.30
N PRO A 172 -1.07 -11.81 -14.26
CA PRO A 172 -1.35 -12.37 -15.58
C PRO A 172 -0.01 -12.72 -16.25
N SER A 173 0.07 -13.89 -16.88
CA SER A 173 1.25 -14.36 -17.63
C SER A 173 1.58 -13.54 -18.89
N VAL A 174 0.87 -12.43 -19.14
CA VAL A 174 1.03 -11.53 -20.28
C VAL A 174 2.08 -10.47 -19.95
N SER A 175 2.96 -10.20 -20.92
CA SER A 175 4.11 -9.28 -20.86
C SER A 175 3.81 -8.00 -20.07
N THR A 176 4.41 -7.99 -18.90
CA THR A 176 4.23 -7.11 -17.73
C THR A 176 4.62 -5.64 -17.93
N VAL A 177 4.94 -5.23 -19.16
CA VAL A 177 5.28 -3.86 -19.52
C VAL A 177 4.03 -3.11 -20.02
N ASP A 178 3.04 -3.82 -20.58
CA ASP A 178 1.88 -3.18 -21.22
C ASP A 178 0.79 -2.75 -20.22
N VAL A 179 0.58 -3.50 -19.13
CA VAL A 179 -0.42 -3.16 -18.10
C VAL A 179 -0.08 -1.84 -17.38
N PHE A 180 1.21 -1.50 -17.29
CA PHE A 180 1.68 -0.29 -16.61
C PHE A 180 2.06 0.84 -17.57
N ASN A 181 2.52 0.57 -18.80
CA ASN A 181 2.68 1.62 -19.82
C ASN A 181 1.36 2.33 -20.16
N ILE A 182 0.21 1.68 -19.97
CA ILE A 182 -1.11 2.29 -20.21
C ILE A 182 -1.55 3.27 -19.10
N SER A 183 -0.91 3.28 -17.93
CA SER A 183 -1.34 4.14 -16.79
C SER A 183 -0.29 5.14 -16.30
N TYR A 184 1.00 4.89 -16.54
CA TYR A 184 2.09 5.69 -15.94
C TYR A 184 2.40 7.00 -16.69
N GLY A 185 1.98 7.16 -17.95
CA GLY A 185 2.31 8.31 -18.80
C GLY A 185 1.74 9.66 -18.32
N ASP A 186 0.49 9.69 -17.83
CA ASP A 186 -0.22 10.95 -17.54
C ASP A 186 -0.84 11.04 -16.12
N HIS A 187 -1.06 9.91 -15.42
CA HIS A 187 -1.92 9.90 -14.23
C HIS A 187 -1.19 9.99 -12.87
N ILE A 188 0.10 9.66 -12.81
CA ILE A 188 0.87 9.82 -11.55
C ILE A 188 0.99 11.29 -11.15
N GLN A 189 1.10 12.20 -12.13
CA GLN A 189 1.06 13.65 -11.92
C GLN A 189 -0.24 14.09 -11.22
N VAL A 190 -1.37 13.50 -11.61
CA VAL A 190 -2.69 13.89 -11.09
C VAL A 190 -2.88 13.42 -9.65
N VAL A 191 -2.44 12.20 -9.32
CA VAL A 191 -2.49 11.68 -7.93
C VAL A 191 -1.57 12.48 -7.02
N LEU A 192 -0.36 12.82 -7.47
CA LEU A 192 0.59 13.66 -6.71
C LEU A 192 0.08 15.09 -6.52
N LEU A 193 -0.50 15.72 -7.55
CA LEU A 193 -0.98 17.10 -7.45
C LEU A 193 -2.17 17.22 -6.49
N HIS A 194 -3.13 16.29 -6.53
CA HIS A 194 -4.27 16.30 -5.60
C HIS A 194 -3.84 15.98 -4.16
N LEU A 195 -2.94 15.01 -3.94
CA LEU A 195 -2.41 14.70 -2.60
C LEU A 195 -1.59 15.84 -2.00
N ILE A 196 -0.81 16.56 -2.81
CA ILE A 196 -0.06 17.74 -2.36
C ILE A 196 -1.02 18.89 -2.05
N VAL A 197 -2.03 19.15 -2.88
CA VAL A 197 -3.04 20.20 -2.64
C VAL A 197 -3.86 19.88 -1.38
N ALA A 198 -4.32 18.65 -1.20
CA ALA A 198 -5.10 18.23 -0.03
C ALA A 198 -4.32 18.32 1.30
N ASN A 199 -2.98 18.21 1.26
CA ASN A 199 -2.12 18.25 2.45
C ASN A 199 -1.42 19.61 2.67
N CYS A 200 -1.41 20.49 1.65
CA CYS A 200 -0.96 21.89 1.77
C CYS A 200 -2.12 22.84 2.09
N CYS A 201 -3.34 22.54 1.66
CA CYS A 201 -4.56 23.22 2.05
C CYS A 201 -5.16 22.48 3.25
N GLY A 202 -4.55 22.63 4.42
CA GLY A 202 -5.13 22.15 5.67
C GLY A 202 -6.56 22.66 5.87
N ALA A 203 -7.35 21.83 6.55
CA ALA A 203 -8.62 22.16 7.18
C ALA A 203 -8.59 23.49 7.96
#